data_AF-A0A8H5LPF4-F1
#
_entry.id   AF-A0A8H5LPF4-F1
#
_cell.length_a   1.000
_cell.length_b   1.000
_cell.length_c   1.000
_cell.angle_alpha   90.00
_cell.angle_beta   90.00
_cell.angle_gamma   90.00
#
_symmetry.space_group_name_H-M   'P 1'
#
loop_
_entity.id
_entity.type
_entity.pdbx_description
1 polymer ?
#
loop_
_entity_poly.entity_id
_entity_poly.type
_entity_poly.pdbx_seq_one_letter_code
_entity_poly.pdbx_strand_id
1 'polypeptide(L)'
;MYMPIGDRYWDNVGGPTLDAVIGNAALHARFIICGFISQYNGAQGQEYKASPSPLDDPSSLHVRFVLDEFDEVITKWLAKGEIKFKEDVDGLEKGGLKRVGEALLEVQKGGNFGKKVV
;
A
#
# COMPACT_ATOMS: atom_id res chain seq x y z
N MET A 1 -20.99 10.21 9.88
CA MET A 1 -21.00 9.91 8.44
C MET A 1 -21.00 8.40 8.31
N TYR A 2 -22.13 7.79 7.97
CA TYR A 2 -22.21 6.35 7.70
C TYR A 2 -21.64 6.12 6.30
N MET A 3 -20.69 5.20 6.16
CA MET A 3 -20.04 4.89 4.88
C MET A 3 -20.26 3.41 4.58
N PRO A 4 -21.04 3.05 3.54
CA PRO A 4 -21.26 1.67 3.17
C PRO A 4 -19.96 0.94 2.79
N ILE A 5 -19.97 -0.38 2.97
CA ILE A 5 -18.88 -1.27 2.57
C ILE A 5 -18.73 -1.20 1.04
N GLY A 6 -17.50 -1.00 0.55
CA GLY A 6 -17.20 -0.99 -0.90
C GLY A 6 -16.98 0.39 -1.54
N ASP A 7 -17.10 1.48 -0.79
CA ASP A 7 -16.97 2.86 -1.32
C ASP A 7 -15.52 3.33 -1.52
N ARG A 8 -14.56 2.75 -0.80
CA ARG A 8 -13.15 3.16 -0.86
C ARG A 8 -12.21 1.97 -0.71
N TYR A 9 -11.11 1.98 -1.46
CA TYR A 9 -10.05 1.00 -1.36
C TYR A 9 -8.68 1.67 -1.44
N TRP A 10 -7.76 1.25 -0.57
CA TRP A 10 -6.36 1.68 -0.58
C TRP A 10 -5.49 0.49 -0.99
N ASP A 11 -4.96 0.54 -2.20
CA ASP A 11 -4.12 -0.50 -2.75
C ASP A 11 -2.63 -0.21 -2.60
N ASN A 12 -1.89 -1.22 -2.15
CA ASN A 12 -0.43 -1.25 -2.16
C ASN A 12 0.10 -2.51 -2.88
N VAL A 13 -0.80 -3.41 -3.29
CA VAL A 13 -0.48 -4.79 -3.69
C VAL A 13 -0.72 -5.02 -5.17
N GLY A 14 -1.86 -4.59 -5.70
CA GLY A 14 -2.26 -4.88 -7.07
C GLY A 14 -2.65 -6.35 -7.31
N GLY A 15 -2.67 -6.73 -8.59
CA GLY A 15 -2.86 -8.11 -9.03
C GLY A 15 -4.19 -8.69 -8.54
N PRO A 16 -4.24 -9.98 -8.14
CA PRO A 16 -5.49 -10.64 -7.78
C PRO A 16 -6.26 -9.98 -6.62
N THR A 17 -5.56 -9.28 -5.71
CA THR A 17 -6.21 -8.55 -4.62
C THR A 17 -7.00 -7.37 -5.14
N LEU A 18 -6.42 -6.60 -6.08
CA LEU A 18 -7.09 -5.46 -6.69
C LEU A 18 -8.25 -5.92 -7.59
N ASP A 19 -8.04 -6.98 -8.39
CA ASP A 19 -9.09 -7.57 -9.24
C ASP A 19 -10.32 -7.98 -8.43
N ALA A 20 -10.10 -8.62 -7.28
CA ALA A 20 -11.17 -9.02 -6.37
C ALA A 20 -11.95 -7.82 -5.83
N VAL A 21 -11.27 -6.71 -5.50
CA VAL A 21 -11.93 -5.50 -5.00
C VAL A 21 -12.71 -4.79 -6.09
N ILE A 22 -12.15 -4.64 -7.29
CA ILE A 22 -12.85 -4.04 -8.44
C ILE A 22 -14.14 -4.80 -8.74
N GLY A 23 -14.10 -6.14 -8.73
CA GLY A 23 -15.28 -6.97 -8.97
C GLY A 23 -16.39 -6.83 -7.91
N ASN A 24 -16.10 -6.22 -6.76
CA ASN A 24 -17.04 -6.04 -5.64
C ASN A 24 -17.23 -4.55 -5.25
N ALA A 25 -16.73 -3.61 -6.05
CA ALA A 25 -16.75 -2.20 -5.72
C ALA A 25 -18.15 -1.59 -5.89
N ALA A 26 -18.50 -0.65 -5.01
CA ALA A 26 -19.73 0.14 -5.17
C ALA A 26 -19.62 1.07 -6.39
N LEU A 27 -20.78 1.48 -6.94
CA LEU A 27 -20.81 2.53 -7.96
C LEU A 27 -20.18 3.81 -7.39
N HIS A 28 -19.25 4.42 -8.12
CA HIS A 28 -18.43 5.57 -7.67
C HIS A 28 -17.47 5.30 -6.50
N ALA A 29 -17.09 4.04 -6.28
CA ALA A 29 -16.02 3.70 -5.37
C ALA A 29 -14.72 4.44 -5.72
N ARG A 30 -13.96 4.84 -4.70
CA ARG A 30 -12.70 5.58 -4.84
C ARG A 30 -11.52 4.70 -4.53
N PHE A 31 -10.55 4.68 -5.42
CA PHE A 31 -9.34 3.89 -5.29
C PHE A 31 -8.14 4.81 -5.04
N ILE A 32 -7.42 4.56 -3.94
CA ILE A 32 -6.11 5.15 -3.65
C ILE A 32 -5.07 4.10 -4.01
N ILE A 33 -4.33 4.31 -5.08
CA ILE A 33 -3.32 3.37 -5.57
C ILE A 33 -1.93 3.91 -5.20
N CYS A 34 -1.23 3.20 -4.32
CA CYS A 34 0.09 3.60 -3.83
C CYS A 34 1.23 2.72 -4.36
N GLY A 35 0.92 1.52 -4.85
CA GLY A 35 1.93 0.59 -5.36
C GLY A 35 1.35 -0.74 -5.82
N PHE A 36 2.20 -1.55 -6.43
CA PHE A 36 1.87 -2.83 -7.04
C PHE A 36 2.91 -3.89 -6.63
N ILE A 37 3.10 -4.12 -5.32
CA ILE A 37 4.21 -4.98 -4.84
C ILE A 37 4.16 -6.41 -5.38
N SER A 38 2.97 -6.91 -5.74
CA SER A 38 2.82 -8.23 -6.37
C SER A 38 3.50 -8.34 -7.75
N GLN A 39 3.85 -7.21 -8.38
CA GLN A 39 4.38 -7.16 -9.74
C GLN A 39 5.85 -6.75 -9.81
N TYR A 40 6.42 -6.16 -8.74
CA TYR A 40 7.77 -5.55 -8.77
C TYR A 40 8.89 -6.51 -9.18
N ASN A 41 8.76 -7.80 -8.89
CA ASN A 41 9.80 -8.79 -9.17
C ASN A 41 9.52 -9.63 -10.44
N GLY A 42 8.61 -9.15 -11.30
CA GLY A 42 8.33 -9.80 -12.59
C GLY A 42 7.53 -11.09 -12.45
N ALA A 43 6.22 -10.95 -12.22
CA ALA A 43 5.28 -12.00 -12.61
C ALA A 43 5.13 -11.95 -14.14
N GLN A 44 5.80 -12.84 -14.87
CA GLN A 44 5.47 -13.07 -16.28
C GLN A 44 3.99 -13.48 -16.37
N GLY A 45 3.17 -12.66 -17.04
CA GLY A 45 1.84 -13.09 -17.50
C GLY A 45 0.61 -12.53 -16.78
N GLN A 46 0.76 -11.57 -15.86
CA GLN A 46 -0.39 -10.72 -15.49
C GLN A 46 -0.28 -9.39 -16.22
N GLU A 47 -0.46 -9.43 -17.54
CA GLU A 47 -1.01 -8.26 -18.22
C GLU A 47 -2.28 -7.89 -17.49
N TYR A 48 -2.39 -6.62 -17.09
CA TYR A 48 -3.66 -6.06 -16.67
C TYR A 48 -4.65 -6.42 -17.77
N LYS A 49 -5.57 -7.36 -17.53
CA LYS A 49 -6.70 -7.53 -18.41
C LYS A 49 -7.52 -6.27 -18.19
N ALA A 50 -7.22 -5.25 -18.98
CA ALA A 50 -8.13 -4.16 -19.26
C ALA A 50 -9.35 -4.77 -19.99
N SER A 51 -10.10 -5.61 -19.29
CA SER A 51 -11.55 -5.60 -19.43
C SER A 51 -11.95 -4.15 -19.18
N PRO A 52 -12.81 -3.54 -20.01
CA PRO A 52 -13.12 -2.13 -19.90
C PRO A 52 -13.54 -1.86 -18.46
N SER A 53 -12.63 -1.21 -17.75
CA SER A 53 -12.64 -1.16 -16.32
C SER A 53 -13.51 0.01 -15.93
N PRO A 54 -14.24 -0.03 -14.81
CA PRO A 54 -14.79 1.17 -14.19
C PRO A 54 -13.72 2.26 -13.96
N LEU A 55 -12.43 1.92 -14.05
CA LEU A 55 -11.27 2.83 -14.03
C LEU A 55 -11.06 3.60 -15.34
N ASP A 56 -11.68 3.21 -16.45
CA ASP A 56 -11.69 3.96 -17.72
C ASP A 56 -12.66 5.16 -17.66
N ASP A 57 -13.48 5.25 -16.60
CA ASP A 57 -14.18 6.46 -16.20
C ASP A 57 -13.26 7.31 -15.30
N PRO A 58 -12.70 8.42 -15.81
CA PRO A 58 -11.78 9.28 -15.05
C PRO A 58 -12.42 9.94 -13.81
N SER A 59 -13.72 9.75 -13.56
CA SER A 59 -14.40 10.21 -12.34
C SER A 59 -14.20 9.29 -11.12
N SER A 60 -13.70 8.06 -11.29
CA SER A 60 -13.59 7.05 -10.22
C SER A 60 -12.16 6.86 -9.65
N LEU A 61 -11.14 7.15 -10.45
CA LEU A 61 -9.73 6.94 -10.06
C LEU A 61 -9.05 8.25 -9.65
N HIS A 62 -8.82 8.40 -8.35
CA HIS A 62 -8.06 9.52 -7.78
C HIS A 62 -6.70 9.03 -7.27
N VAL A 63 -5.70 8.99 -8.15
CA VAL A 63 -4.30 8.83 -7.73
C VAL A 63 -3.81 10.19 -7.25
N ARG A 64 -3.75 10.39 -5.93
CA ARG A 64 -3.21 11.62 -5.33
C ARG A 64 -2.06 11.28 -4.41
N PHE A 65 -0.88 11.81 -4.72
CA PHE A 65 0.21 11.93 -3.77
C PHE A 65 -0.11 13.12 -2.86
N VAL A 66 -0.51 12.85 -1.62
CA VAL A 66 -0.73 13.90 -0.62
C VAL A 66 0.54 14.00 0.22
N LEU A 67 1.41 14.93 -0.14
CA LEU A 67 2.63 15.23 0.62
C LEU A 67 2.48 16.51 1.43
N ASP A 68 1.77 17.49 0.89
CA ASP A 68 1.45 18.73 1.61
C ASP A 68 0.57 18.38 2.82
N GLU A 69 0.89 18.96 3.98
CA GLU A 69 0.21 18.78 5.27
C GLU A 69 0.40 17.41 5.96
N PHE A 70 0.99 16.41 5.30
CA PHE A 70 1.16 15.06 5.87
C PHE A 70 1.92 15.09 7.20
N ASP A 71 3.08 15.74 7.21
CA ASP A 71 3.93 15.81 8.39
C ASP A 71 3.20 16.47 9.56
N GLU A 72 2.51 17.58 9.32
CA GLU A 72 1.77 18.28 10.37
C GLU A 72 0.63 17.46 10.95
N VAL A 73 -0.12 16.73 10.11
CA VAL A 73 -1.26 15.94 10.55
C VAL A 73 -0.80 14.69 11.29
N ILE A 74 0.13 13.94 10.69
CA ILE A 74 0.58 12.65 11.21
C ILE A 74 1.41 12.82 12.48
N THR A 75 2.27 13.83 12.57
CA THR A 75 3.05 14.09 13.80
C THR A 75 2.15 14.45 14.98
N LYS A 76 1.06 15.21 14.76
CA LYS A 76 0.08 15.52 15.81
C LYS A 76 -0.61 14.25 16.31
N TRP A 77 -0.98 13.33 15.42
CA TRP A 77 -1.62 12.07 15.82
C TRP A 77 -0.63 11.10 16.50
N LEU A 78 0.62 11.06 16.04
CA LEU A 78 1.70 10.31 16.70
C LEU A 78 1.93 10.83 18.12
N ALA A 79 2.06 12.16 18.29
CA ALA A 79 2.28 12.78 19.60
C ALA A 79 1.14 12.51 20.59
N LYS A 80 -0.10 12.38 20.09
CA LYS A 80 -1.27 12.02 20.89
C LYS A 80 -1.42 10.52 21.15
N GLY A 81 -0.58 9.67 20.53
CA GLY A 81 -0.70 8.20 20.61
C GLY A 81 -1.91 7.64 19.85
N GLU A 82 -2.51 8.42 18.94
CA GLU A 82 -3.64 7.98 18.10
C GLU A 82 -3.18 7.02 17.00
N ILE A 83 -1.90 7.12 16.58
CA ILE A 83 -1.26 6.18 15.67
C ILE A 83 -0.35 5.25 16.48
N LYS A 84 -0.62 3.94 16.38
CA LYS A 84 0.29 2.89 16.86
C LYS A 84 1.04 2.33 15.67
N PHE A 85 2.35 2.18 15.81
CA PHE A 85 3.20 1.60 14.78
C PHE A 85 4.06 0.48 15.36
N LYS A 86 4.56 -0.38 14.47
CA LYS A 86 5.49 -1.45 14.80
C LYS A 86 6.65 -1.39 13.82
N GLU A 87 7.83 -1.63 14.33
CA GLU A 87 9.07 -1.67 13.54
C GLU A 87 9.74 -3.02 13.71
N ASP A 88 10.31 -3.50 12.62
CA ASP A 88 11.26 -4.60 12.60
C ASP A 88 12.64 -4.00 12.33
N VAL A 89 13.45 -3.92 13.39
CA VAL A 89 14.71 -3.16 13.39
C VAL A 89 15.90 -4.11 13.34
N ASP A 90 16.72 -3.95 12.29
CA ASP A 90 18.06 -4.54 12.16
C ASP A 90 19.13 -3.58 12.68
N GLY A 91 19.18 -3.40 14.00
CA GLY A 91 20.13 -2.51 14.65
C GLY A 91 21.60 -2.97 14.52
N LEU A 92 22.53 -2.17 15.07
CA LEU A 92 23.96 -2.46 15.03
C LEU A 92 24.30 -3.84 15.61
N GLU A 93 23.59 -4.26 16.64
CA GLU A 93 23.72 -5.57 17.29
C GLU A 93 23.29 -6.74 16.39
N LYS A 94 22.44 -6.48 15.41
CA LYS A 94 22.02 -7.45 14.38
C LYS A 94 22.83 -7.31 13.09
N GLY A 95 23.81 -6.40 13.03
CA GLY A 95 24.69 -6.20 11.88
C GLY A 95 24.43 -4.92 11.08
N GLY A 96 23.37 -4.16 11.40
CA GLY A 96 23.07 -2.86 10.79
C GLY A 96 23.12 -2.89 9.27
N LEU A 97 23.81 -1.90 8.69
CA LEU A 97 23.94 -1.75 7.23
C LEU A 97 24.45 -2.99 6.48
N LYS A 98 25.14 -3.93 7.16
CA LYS A 98 25.57 -5.19 6.52
C LYS A 98 24.40 -6.08 6.13
N ARG A 99 23.23 -5.92 6.77
CA ARG A 99 22.00 -6.70 6.51
C ARG A 99 21.07 -6.10 5.47
N VAL A 100 21.38 -4.94 4.87
CA VAL A 100 20.45 -4.24 3.95
C VAL A 100 19.90 -5.14 2.84
N GLY A 101 20.74 -5.98 2.23
CA GLY A 101 20.30 -6.90 1.17
C GLY A 101 19.29 -7.94 1.66
N GLU A 102 19.53 -8.51 2.84
CA GLU A 102 18.64 -9.48 3.48
C GLU A 102 17.34 -8.81 3.92
N ALA A 103 17.43 -7.64 4.55
CA ALA A 103 16.29 -6.85 4.98
C ALA A 103 15.36 -6.48 3.81
N LEU A 104 15.94 -6.08 2.67
CA LEU A 104 15.16 -5.79 1.47
C LEU A 104 14.47 -7.04 0.92
N LEU A 105 15.17 -8.18 0.90
CA LEU A 105 14.61 -9.46 0.47
C LEU A 105 13.46 -9.92 1.39
N GLU A 106 13.61 -9.76 2.70
CA GLU A 106 12.58 -10.05 3.69
C GLU A 106 11.31 -9.23 3.42
N VAL A 107 11.43 -7.93 3.11
CA VAL A 107 10.29 -7.09 2.71
C VAL A 107 9.57 -7.63 1.48
N GLN A 108 10.32 -8.05 0.47
CA GLN A 108 9.75 -8.59 -0.78
C GLN A 108 9.13 -9.97 -0.63
N LYS A 109 9.52 -10.74 0.40
CA LYS A 109 9.02 -12.09 0.68
C LYS A 109 8.02 -12.17 1.83
N GLY A 110 7.66 -11.03 2.44
CA GLY A 110 6.77 -10.98 3.61
C GLY A 110 7.40 -11.56 4.88
N GLY A 111 8.73 -11.54 4.99
CA GLY A 111 9.49 -12.00 6.15
C GLY A 111 9.60 -10.96 7.27
N ASN A 112 9.30 -9.69 7.00
CA ASN A 112 9.32 -8.62 7.99
C ASN A 112 7.95 -8.49 8.69
N PHE A 113 7.95 -7.87 9.88
CA PHE A 113 6.73 -7.41 10.53
C PHE A 113 6.74 -5.88 10.70
N GLY A 114 5.63 -5.20 10.42
CA GLY A 114 5.59 -3.75 10.49
C GLY A 114 6.60 -3.08 9.54
N LYS A 115 7.14 -1.92 9.92
CA LYS A 115 8.12 -1.17 9.12
C LYS A 115 9.52 -1.75 9.33
N LYS A 116 10.12 -2.28 8.25
CA LYS A 116 11.54 -2.68 8.25
C LYS A 116 12.44 -1.44 8.32
N VAL A 117 13.40 -1.45 9.24
CA VAL A 117 14.42 -0.40 9.45
C VAL A 117 15.78 -1.05 9.62
N VAL A 118 16.80 -0.49 8.97
CA VAL A 118 18.21 -0.91 9.07
C VAL A 118 19.05 0.29 9.48
#